data_AF-A0A936JP60-F1
#
_entry.id   AF-A0A936JP60-F1
#
_cell.length_a   1.000
_cell.length_b   1.000
_cell.length_c   1.000
_cell.angle_alpha   90.00
_cell.angle_beta   90.00
_cell.angle_gamma   90.00
#
_symmetry.space_group_name_H-M   'P 1'
#
loop_
_entity.id
_entity.type
_entity.pdbx_description
1 polymer ?
#
loop_
_entity_poly.entity_id
_entity_poly.type
_entity_poly.pdbx_seq_one_letter_code
_entity_poly.pdbx_strand_id
1 'polypeptide(L)'
;MSVAQVCFLGYEDGAIVTGNKIFSVGLLATGKTGEANGIEVGGQQNNLSNIGFNNINCEIGRNEINGVTSDVFARGVKVQQSLNDLSSVVPPPGDYLQPGVPENMNIHSNMIWGISRTNAGASRAGIHLFTDRNGAAGITGLTTARISTYFTRNDQIANNTIMMANDNISNSGGVVGIAVQHGKFTTLMNNAIAMTGTNTTADIAGGYPHSALFYQGLHPKYMGGLVADRNAYWSPNAAAVRFVEVDTISQTLLAGYQDEYQTLAQWRAWTKQDLNSLIGNWTGDYVTSGVAPIQYLRIKTNPSPTGSILNNRGTRIANVTSDVDGQARGSAGQAYDIGADEFNGVSYVNDVEVTTILTPRSYRSGASQVNFADAEHLMVDNTVKVIARLRNNGSISQVVNVVGEYTLENVASSGNSLPSYSSFNGLSNVVVQIAAGESKDVDLGTLNPQSLSQLTGYTTPIWMQKQVDASMRTNVTPRYRIQARITTPDENFGNNSDAMDARFYIRRSNIKMMTN
;
A
#
# COMPACT_ATOMS: atom_id res chain seq x y z
N MET A 1 -20.53 24.78 0.12
CA MET A 1 -19.19 24.73 0.76
C MET A 1 -18.22 25.43 -0.18
N SER A 2 -17.33 26.27 0.34
CA SER A 2 -16.35 26.94 -0.49
C SER A 2 -15.06 26.11 -0.54
N VAL A 3 -14.63 25.68 -1.72
CA VAL A 3 -13.38 24.96 -1.91
C VAL A 3 -12.32 25.92 -2.43
N ALA A 4 -11.07 25.73 -2.01
CA ALA A 4 -9.90 26.39 -2.59
C ALA A 4 -9.18 25.40 -3.51
N GLN A 5 -9.17 25.69 -4.81
CA GLN A 5 -8.43 24.91 -5.78
C GLN A 5 -7.77 25.81 -6.84
N VAL A 6 -6.70 25.31 -7.46
CA VAL A 6 -6.00 26.02 -8.54
C VAL A 6 -6.49 25.55 -9.91
N CYS A 7 -6.73 24.26 -10.08
CA CYS A 7 -7.28 23.68 -11.30
C CYS A 7 -8.55 22.87 -10.99
N PHE A 8 -9.61 23.08 -11.78
CA PHE A 8 -10.87 22.36 -11.69
C PHE A 8 -11.29 21.85 -13.08
N LEU A 9 -11.68 20.57 -13.16
CA LEU A 9 -12.23 19.94 -14.37
C LEU A 9 -13.61 19.38 -14.09
N GLY A 10 -14.58 19.65 -14.98
CA GLY A 10 -15.93 19.10 -14.86
C GLY A 10 -16.64 18.96 -16.21
N TYR A 11 -17.22 17.78 -16.46
CA TYR A 11 -17.80 17.39 -17.75
C TYR A 11 -16.81 17.38 -18.91
N GLU A 12 -15.54 17.09 -18.62
CA GLU A 12 -14.48 16.99 -19.61
C GLU A 12 -14.34 15.56 -20.17
N ASP A 13 -13.97 15.49 -21.45
CA ASP A 13 -13.50 14.27 -22.13
C ASP A 13 -12.11 14.56 -22.72
N GLY A 14 -11.08 13.85 -22.26
CA GLY A 14 -9.73 13.99 -22.79
C GLY A 14 -8.95 15.22 -22.30
N ALA A 15 -9.40 15.90 -21.24
CA ALA A 15 -8.67 17.04 -20.68
C ALA A 15 -7.29 16.62 -20.13
N ILE A 16 -6.27 17.46 -20.39
CA ILE A 16 -4.87 17.21 -20.03
C ILE A 16 -4.38 18.34 -19.12
N VAL A 17 -4.01 18.01 -17.89
CA VAL A 17 -3.40 18.93 -16.91
C VAL A 17 -2.00 18.42 -16.60
N THR A 18 -0.99 19.00 -17.26
CA THR A 18 0.39 18.52 -17.11
C THR A 18 1.46 19.61 -17.00
N GLY A 19 2.54 19.27 -16.31
CA GLY A 19 3.74 20.13 -16.21
C GLY A 19 3.55 21.38 -15.36
N ASN A 20 2.54 21.42 -14.49
CA ASN A 20 2.23 22.60 -13.69
C ASN A 20 2.99 22.60 -12.36
N LYS A 21 3.41 23.78 -11.90
CA LYS A 21 3.82 24.03 -10.52
C LYS A 21 2.68 24.66 -9.75
N ILE A 22 2.12 23.92 -8.80
CA ILE A 22 0.98 24.33 -7.96
C ILE A 22 1.46 24.42 -6.53
N PHE A 23 1.37 25.61 -5.94
CA PHE A 23 1.85 25.84 -4.58
C PHE A 23 0.98 26.81 -3.80
N SER A 24 1.06 26.78 -2.47
CA SER A 24 0.35 27.70 -1.57
C SER A 24 -1.16 27.72 -1.85
N VAL A 25 -1.83 26.58 -1.61
CA VAL A 25 -3.27 26.42 -1.84
C VAL A 25 -4.01 26.31 -0.51
N GLY A 26 -5.14 27.00 -0.39
CA GLY A 26 -6.03 26.86 0.76
C GLY A 26 -5.76 27.84 1.90
N LEU A 27 -5.99 27.39 3.14
CA LEU A 27 -6.20 28.26 4.30
C LEU A 27 -4.98 29.13 4.63
N LEU A 28 -3.76 28.57 4.65
CA LEU A 28 -2.56 29.36 4.97
C LEU A 28 -2.20 30.38 3.89
N ALA A 29 -2.62 30.15 2.65
CA ALA A 29 -2.34 31.06 1.54
C ALA A 29 -3.41 32.13 1.36
N THR A 30 -4.68 31.82 1.67
CA THR A 30 -5.83 32.66 1.33
C THR A 30 -6.68 33.11 2.52
N GLY A 31 -6.50 32.51 3.70
CA GLY A 31 -7.37 32.70 4.86
C GLY A 31 -8.75 32.05 4.72
N LYS A 32 -9.03 31.35 3.62
CA LYS A 32 -10.32 30.71 3.34
C LYS A 32 -10.41 29.32 3.97
N THR A 33 -11.46 29.09 4.75
CA THR A 33 -11.79 27.79 5.36
C THR A 33 -12.50 26.86 4.36
N GLY A 34 -12.53 25.56 4.66
CA GLY A 34 -13.12 24.52 3.84
C GLY A 34 -12.08 23.62 3.18
N GLU A 35 -12.53 22.75 2.26
CA GLU A 35 -11.63 21.86 1.53
C GLU A 35 -10.60 22.64 0.69
N ALA A 36 -9.39 22.09 0.56
CA ALA A 36 -8.36 22.61 -0.34
C ALA A 36 -7.77 21.48 -1.19
N ASN A 37 -7.76 21.66 -2.51
CA ASN A 37 -7.25 20.67 -3.46
C ASN A 37 -6.26 21.36 -4.41
N GLY A 38 -5.09 20.77 -4.65
CA GLY A 38 -4.17 21.27 -5.69
C GLY A 38 -4.83 21.22 -7.07
N ILE A 39 -5.26 20.02 -7.45
CA ILE A 39 -6.06 19.75 -8.66
C ILE A 39 -7.34 19.02 -8.22
N GLU A 40 -8.49 19.48 -8.72
CA GLU A 40 -9.79 18.84 -8.50
C GLU A 40 -10.43 18.43 -9.83
N VAL A 41 -10.82 17.17 -9.93
CA VAL A 41 -11.44 16.58 -11.12
C VAL A 41 -12.77 15.96 -10.73
N GLY A 42 -13.86 16.59 -11.15
CA GLY A 42 -15.22 16.15 -10.88
C GLY A 42 -15.73 16.54 -9.48
N GLY A 43 -16.85 15.96 -9.07
CA GLY A 43 -17.49 16.22 -7.77
C GLY A 43 -18.33 17.49 -7.78
N GLN A 44 -18.14 18.37 -6.79
CA GLN A 44 -18.90 19.63 -6.60
C GLN A 44 -20.42 19.46 -6.80
N GLN A 45 -20.98 18.42 -6.18
CA GLN A 45 -22.38 18.08 -6.32
C GLN A 45 -23.30 19.23 -5.87
N ASN A 46 -24.35 19.47 -6.64
CA ASN A 46 -25.45 20.32 -6.23
C ASN A 46 -26.41 19.54 -5.32
N ASN A 47 -26.56 19.99 -4.07
CA ASN A 47 -27.42 19.36 -3.07
C ASN A 47 -28.92 19.33 -3.44
N LEU A 48 -29.38 20.17 -4.37
CA LEU A 48 -30.79 20.23 -4.79
C LEU A 48 -31.10 19.25 -5.94
N SER A 49 -30.19 19.13 -6.91
CA SER A 49 -30.40 18.28 -8.10
C SER A 49 -29.69 16.93 -8.01
N ASN A 50 -28.83 16.73 -7.00
CA ASN A 50 -27.93 15.58 -6.87
C ASN A 50 -27.02 15.35 -8.09
N ILE A 51 -26.86 16.37 -8.94
CA ILE A 51 -25.99 16.35 -10.12
C ILE A 51 -24.61 16.85 -9.69
N GLY A 52 -23.58 16.08 -10.01
CA GLY A 52 -22.18 16.45 -9.82
C GLY A 52 -21.39 16.29 -11.10
N PHE A 53 -20.17 16.81 -11.13
CA PHE A 53 -19.31 16.71 -12.30
C PHE A 53 -18.66 15.34 -12.36
N ASN A 54 -18.71 14.73 -13.54
CA ASN A 54 -17.93 13.56 -13.90
C ASN A 54 -17.02 13.89 -15.09
N ASN A 55 -15.94 13.15 -15.24
CA ASN A 55 -14.98 13.35 -16.32
C ASN A 55 -14.51 12.00 -16.87
N ILE A 56 -14.12 11.98 -18.13
CA ILE A 56 -13.69 10.78 -18.85
C ILE A 56 -12.36 11.07 -19.56
N ASN A 57 -11.48 10.07 -19.64
CA ASN A 57 -10.20 10.09 -20.35
C ASN A 57 -9.26 11.25 -19.96
N CYS A 58 -9.36 11.80 -18.75
CA CYS A 58 -8.50 12.92 -18.36
C CYS A 58 -7.11 12.45 -17.91
N GLU A 59 -6.09 13.24 -18.26
CA GLU A 59 -4.70 13.06 -17.86
C GLU A 59 -4.29 14.12 -16.84
N ILE A 60 -3.83 13.68 -15.67
CA ILE A 60 -3.29 14.52 -14.61
C ILE A 60 -1.85 14.06 -14.41
N GLY A 61 -0.96 14.65 -15.20
CA GLY A 61 0.39 14.14 -15.42
C GLY A 61 1.47 15.14 -15.02
N ARG A 62 2.61 14.71 -14.46
CA ARG A 62 3.82 15.56 -14.37
C ARG A 62 3.62 16.91 -13.64
N ASN A 63 2.66 17.00 -12.73
CA ASN A 63 2.47 18.22 -11.95
C ASN A 63 3.28 18.14 -10.66
N GLU A 64 3.78 19.28 -10.21
CA GLU A 64 4.36 19.39 -8.88
C GLU A 64 3.46 20.23 -7.97
N ILE A 65 3.00 19.61 -6.88
CA ILE A 65 1.98 20.15 -5.99
C ILE A 65 2.54 20.21 -4.57
N ASN A 66 2.59 21.41 -3.98
CA ASN A 66 3.02 21.55 -2.59
C ASN A 66 2.31 22.66 -1.80
N GLY A 67 2.39 22.59 -0.46
CA GLY A 67 1.82 23.64 0.39
C GLY A 67 0.29 23.76 0.25
N VAL A 68 -0.42 22.63 0.17
CA VAL A 68 -1.88 22.59 0.22
C VAL A 68 -2.32 22.45 1.67
N THR A 69 -3.13 23.39 2.16
CA THR A 69 -3.53 23.43 3.57
C THR A 69 -5.02 23.67 3.77
N SER A 70 -5.65 22.93 4.68
CA SER A 70 -7.09 23.01 4.97
C SER A 70 -7.42 22.66 6.43
N ASP A 71 -8.53 23.20 6.92
CA ASP A 71 -9.16 22.88 8.21
C ASP A 71 -10.23 21.77 8.11
N VAL A 72 -10.49 21.25 6.91
CA VAL A 72 -11.48 20.18 6.64
C VAL A 72 -10.82 19.02 5.90
N PHE A 73 -10.30 19.26 4.69
CA PHE A 73 -9.63 18.24 3.90
C PHE A 73 -8.63 18.87 2.92
N ALA A 74 -7.35 18.55 3.08
CA ALA A 74 -6.28 18.99 2.17
C ALA A 74 -5.86 17.86 1.21
N ARG A 75 -5.87 18.10 -0.11
CA ARG A 75 -5.50 17.08 -1.10
C ARG A 75 -4.54 17.61 -2.16
N GLY A 76 -3.56 16.80 -2.56
CA GLY A 76 -2.75 17.10 -3.74
C GLY A 76 -3.59 17.02 -5.01
N VAL A 77 -4.07 15.81 -5.32
CA VAL A 77 -5.00 15.54 -6.42
C VAL A 77 -6.28 14.91 -5.88
N LYS A 78 -7.42 15.48 -6.23
CA LYS A 78 -8.75 14.94 -5.95
C LYS A 78 -9.43 14.55 -7.26
N VAL A 79 -9.83 13.28 -7.37
CA VAL A 79 -10.70 12.79 -8.44
C VAL A 79 -11.97 12.26 -7.79
N GLN A 80 -13.09 12.96 -8.01
CA GLN A 80 -14.40 12.59 -7.49
C GLN A 80 -15.35 12.39 -8.67
N GLN A 81 -15.84 11.18 -8.87
CA GLN A 81 -16.77 10.87 -9.97
C GLN A 81 -18.22 10.82 -9.48
N SER A 82 -19.09 11.53 -10.17
CA SER A 82 -20.54 11.57 -9.90
C SER A 82 -21.30 10.83 -10.99
N LEU A 83 -22.11 9.83 -10.62
CA LEU A 83 -23.08 9.26 -11.57
C LEU A 83 -24.32 10.15 -11.61
N ASN A 84 -24.63 10.64 -12.80
CA ASN A 84 -25.79 11.45 -13.11
C ASN A 84 -26.81 10.62 -13.89
N ASP A 85 -28.04 10.57 -13.38
CA ASP A 85 -29.17 10.00 -14.09
C ASP A 85 -29.95 11.15 -14.75
N LEU A 86 -29.90 11.23 -16.08
CA LEU A 86 -30.57 12.26 -16.87
C LEU A 86 -31.73 11.67 -17.69
N SER A 87 -32.22 10.48 -17.32
CA SER A 87 -33.28 9.75 -18.03
C SER A 87 -34.60 10.52 -18.10
N SER A 88 -34.83 11.47 -17.17
CA SER A 88 -36.02 12.32 -17.13
C SER A 88 -35.93 13.58 -18.01
N VAL A 89 -34.76 13.94 -18.53
CA VAL A 89 -34.54 15.20 -19.26
C VAL A 89 -34.05 15.03 -20.70
N VAL A 90 -33.68 13.81 -21.12
CA VAL A 90 -33.25 13.51 -22.51
C VAL A 90 -34.38 12.80 -23.28
N PRO A 91 -34.88 13.35 -24.40
CA PRO A 91 -35.84 12.68 -25.28
C PRO A 91 -35.16 11.76 -26.32
N PRO A 92 -35.71 10.56 -26.63
CA PRO A 92 -36.83 9.92 -25.97
C PRO A 92 -36.44 9.44 -24.55
N PRO A 93 -37.39 9.39 -23.59
CA PRO A 93 -37.11 8.89 -22.25
C PRO A 93 -36.52 7.49 -22.32
N GLY A 94 -35.33 7.33 -21.75
CA GLY A 94 -34.59 6.07 -21.68
C GLY A 94 -33.46 6.20 -20.66
N ASP A 95 -32.91 5.07 -20.23
CA ASP A 95 -31.84 5.05 -19.21
C ASP A 95 -30.60 5.78 -19.74
N TYR A 96 -30.42 7.04 -19.31
CA TYR A 96 -29.29 7.88 -19.69
C TYR A 96 -28.46 8.21 -18.47
N LEU A 97 -27.46 7.36 -18.22
CA LEU A 97 -26.50 7.51 -17.13
C LEU A 97 -25.20 8.11 -17.66
N GLN A 98 -24.68 9.13 -16.96
CA GLN A 98 -23.35 9.70 -17.21
C GLN A 98 -22.47 9.53 -15.97
N PRO A 99 -21.23 9.04 -16.11
CA PRO A 99 -20.57 8.64 -17.36
C PRO A 99 -21.05 7.26 -17.87
N GLY A 100 -21.46 7.20 -19.14
CA GLY A 100 -21.91 5.97 -19.80
C GLY A 100 -20.78 5.03 -20.25
N VAL A 101 -19.54 5.53 -20.25
CA VAL A 101 -18.31 4.81 -20.63
C VAL A 101 -17.31 4.81 -19.47
N PRO A 102 -16.31 3.91 -19.45
CA PRO A 102 -15.26 3.93 -18.44
C PRO A 102 -14.56 5.29 -18.35
N GLU A 103 -14.32 5.74 -17.12
CA GLU A 103 -13.76 7.04 -16.79
C GLU A 103 -12.28 7.15 -17.20
N ASN A 104 -11.51 6.05 -17.16
CA ASN A 104 -10.12 5.97 -17.65
C ASN A 104 -9.22 7.12 -17.14
N MET A 105 -9.33 7.50 -15.86
CA MET A 105 -8.54 8.60 -15.32
C MET A 105 -7.07 8.20 -15.25
N ASN A 106 -6.17 8.99 -15.84
CA ASN A 106 -4.73 8.72 -15.83
C ASN A 106 -4.00 9.75 -14.94
N ILE A 107 -3.63 9.35 -13.72
CA ILE A 107 -2.93 10.19 -12.74
C ILE A 107 -1.48 9.71 -12.65
N HIS A 108 -0.53 10.46 -13.21
CA HIS A 108 0.84 9.96 -13.29
C HIS A 108 1.96 10.99 -13.16
N SER A 109 3.16 10.54 -12.80
CA SER A 109 4.36 11.37 -12.73
C SER A 109 4.21 12.64 -11.88
N ASN A 110 3.24 12.70 -10.96
CA ASN A 110 3.04 13.88 -10.11
C ASN A 110 3.95 13.81 -8.89
N MET A 111 4.53 14.96 -8.52
CA MET A 111 5.32 15.17 -7.32
C MET A 111 4.47 15.91 -6.28
N ILE A 112 4.10 15.26 -5.18
CA ILE A 112 3.15 15.80 -4.19
C ILE A 112 3.79 15.79 -2.80
N TRP A 113 3.92 16.96 -2.18
CA TRP A 113 4.51 17.08 -0.85
C TRP A 113 3.98 18.28 -0.07
N GLY A 114 4.25 18.37 1.23
CA GLY A 114 3.85 19.55 2.03
C GLY A 114 2.34 19.77 2.12
N ILE A 115 1.55 18.70 2.13
CA ILE A 115 0.10 18.73 2.38
C ILE A 115 -0.11 18.76 3.90
N SER A 116 -0.81 19.78 4.42
CA SER A 116 -0.97 19.97 5.86
C SER A 116 -2.42 20.27 6.26
N ARG A 117 -2.72 20.00 7.52
CA ARG A 117 -3.99 20.38 8.13
C ARG A 117 -3.80 21.59 9.04
N THR A 118 -4.90 22.16 9.50
CA THR A 118 -4.90 23.18 10.57
C THR A 118 -5.84 22.85 11.72
N ASN A 119 -6.57 21.73 11.65
CA ASN A 119 -7.50 21.28 12.68
C ASN A 119 -7.37 19.76 12.92
N ALA A 120 -7.58 19.32 14.16
CA ALA A 120 -7.50 17.92 14.59
C ALA A 120 -8.58 17.01 13.98
N GLY A 121 -9.71 17.56 13.52
CA GLY A 121 -10.73 16.77 12.80
C GLY A 121 -10.50 16.70 11.29
N ALA A 122 -9.53 17.43 10.76
CA ALA A 122 -9.31 17.53 9.32
C ALA A 122 -8.60 16.29 8.78
N SER A 123 -8.85 15.99 7.51
CA SER A 123 -8.18 14.91 6.79
C SER A 123 -7.19 15.44 5.75
N ARG A 124 -6.27 14.60 5.29
CA ARG A 124 -5.40 14.92 4.16
C ARG A 124 -5.05 13.70 3.32
N ALA A 125 -4.85 13.93 2.02
CA ALA A 125 -4.42 12.90 1.09
C ALA A 125 -3.41 13.44 0.06
N GLY A 126 -2.46 12.63 -0.39
CA GLY A 126 -1.67 12.96 -1.57
C GLY A 126 -2.54 12.90 -2.82
N ILE A 127 -3.09 11.72 -3.09
CA ILE A 127 -4.05 11.46 -4.18
C ILE A 127 -5.31 10.83 -3.57
N HIS A 128 -6.49 11.29 -3.98
CA HIS A 128 -7.77 10.71 -3.57
C HIS A 128 -8.68 10.50 -4.77
N LEU A 129 -8.88 9.24 -5.15
CA LEU A 129 -9.74 8.81 -6.23
C LEU A 129 -10.96 8.08 -5.68
N PHE A 130 -12.16 8.60 -5.95
CA PHE A 130 -13.38 8.08 -5.36
C PHE A 130 -14.65 8.44 -6.16
N THR A 131 -15.75 7.74 -5.87
CA THR A 131 -17.10 8.16 -6.31
C THR A 131 -17.81 8.94 -5.20
N ASP A 132 -18.89 9.65 -5.50
CA ASP A 132 -19.66 10.42 -4.48
C ASP A 132 -19.96 9.63 -3.19
N ARG A 133 -19.96 10.35 -2.07
CA ARG A 133 -20.29 9.82 -0.73
C ARG A 133 -21.69 10.25 -0.31
N ASN A 134 -22.33 9.51 0.60
CA ASN A 134 -23.70 9.79 1.05
C ASN A 134 -23.85 11.01 2.00
N GLY A 135 -22.74 11.68 2.36
CA GLY A 135 -22.76 12.85 3.21
C GLY A 135 -22.96 12.57 4.72
N ALA A 136 -22.88 11.31 5.16
CA ALA A 136 -22.89 10.99 6.58
C ALA A 136 -21.72 11.67 7.32
N ALA A 137 -21.87 11.87 8.64
CA ALA A 137 -20.75 12.36 9.46
C ALA A 137 -19.75 11.22 9.74
N GLY A 138 -18.54 11.60 10.11
CA GLY A 138 -17.54 10.65 10.58
C GLY A 138 -16.92 9.77 9.48
N ILE A 139 -16.33 8.64 9.90
CA ILE A 139 -15.76 7.63 8.99
C ILE A 139 -16.81 7.03 8.05
N THR A 140 -18.08 6.97 8.46
CA THR A 140 -19.20 6.51 7.64
C THR A 140 -19.41 7.43 6.43
N GLY A 141 -19.20 8.74 6.60
CA GLY A 141 -19.19 9.70 5.50
C GLY A 141 -18.07 9.51 4.49
N LEU A 142 -16.92 8.98 4.94
CA LEU A 142 -15.81 8.66 4.06
C LEU A 142 -16.05 7.34 3.31
N THR A 143 -16.65 6.34 3.97
CA THR A 143 -16.72 4.97 3.45
C THR A 143 -18.04 4.64 2.74
N THR A 144 -19.13 5.36 2.99
CA THR A 144 -20.42 5.01 2.38
C THR A 144 -20.60 5.72 1.04
N ALA A 145 -20.71 4.94 -0.04
CA ALA A 145 -21.00 5.48 -1.37
C ALA A 145 -22.41 6.08 -1.41
N ARG A 146 -22.58 7.13 -2.21
CA ARG A 146 -23.90 7.70 -2.52
C ARG A 146 -24.74 6.73 -3.32
N ILE A 147 -24.14 6.14 -4.37
CA ILE A 147 -24.77 5.16 -5.25
C ILE A 147 -23.98 3.87 -5.12
N SER A 148 -24.62 2.85 -4.54
CA SER A 148 -23.98 1.60 -4.14
C SER A 148 -23.54 0.71 -5.31
N THR A 149 -24.06 0.94 -6.51
CA THR A 149 -23.70 0.18 -7.71
C THR A 149 -22.69 0.91 -8.59
N TYR A 150 -22.30 2.14 -8.22
CA TYR A 150 -21.42 2.96 -9.04
C TYR A 150 -19.97 2.90 -8.58
N PHE A 151 -19.12 2.46 -9.51
CA PHE A 151 -17.68 2.42 -9.39
C PHE A 151 -17.08 3.18 -10.56
N THR A 152 -16.06 4.00 -10.31
CA THR A 152 -15.21 4.56 -11.37
C THR A 152 -14.35 3.45 -11.98
N ARG A 153 -14.12 3.48 -13.30
CA ARG A 153 -13.62 2.32 -14.06
C ARG A 153 -12.32 2.63 -14.79
N ASN A 154 -11.41 1.65 -14.75
CA ASN A 154 -10.15 1.62 -15.51
C ASN A 154 -9.20 2.78 -15.21
N ASP A 155 -9.27 3.32 -14.00
CA ASP A 155 -8.37 4.41 -13.58
C ASP A 155 -6.94 3.90 -13.36
N GLN A 156 -5.95 4.73 -13.65
CA GLN A 156 -4.54 4.46 -13.45
C GLN A 156 -3.92 5.51 -12.55
N ILE A 157 -3.21 5.07 -11.51
CA ILE A 157 -2.37 5.89 -10.64
C ILE A 157 -0.94 5.34 -10.75
N ALA A 158 -0.09 6.02 -11.51
CA ALA A 158 1.21 5.48 -11.89
C ALA A 158 2.37 6.45 -11.70
N ASN A 159 3.53 5.98 -11.24
CA ASN A 159 4.75 6.80 -11.20
C ASN A 159 4.59 8.13 -10.42
N ASN A 160 3.76 8.21 -9.40
CA ASN A 160 3.67 9.42 -8.57
C ASN A 160 4.64 9.33 -7.39
N THR A 161 5.21 10.46 -6.96
CA THR A 161 5.95 10.57 -5.69
C THR A 161 5.10 11.37 -4.71
N ILE A 162 4.77 10.77 -3.57
CA ILE A 162 3.98 11.39 -2.50
C ILE A 162 4.78 11.37 -1.21
N MET A 163 5.04 12.55 -0.64
CA MET A 163 5.67 12.72 0.67
C MET A 163 4.72 13.38 1.68
N MET A 164 4.18 12.56 2.57
CA MET A 164 3.33 12.99 3.68
C MET A 164 4.16 13.18 4.96
N ALA A 165 4.71 14.38 5.10
CA ALA A 165 5.47 14.77 6.29
C ALA A 165 4.57 14.98 7.53
N ASN A 166 5.18 15.03 8.71
CA ASN A 166 4.46 15.43 9.92
C ASN A 166 3.91 16.85 9.77
N ASP A 167 2.63 17.06 10.07
CA ASP A 167 2.02 18.40 10.16
C ASP A 167 1.84 18.87 11.61
N ASN A 168 2.37 18.13 12.59
CA ASN A 168 2.33 18.40 14.03
C ASN A 168 0.90 18.52 14.60
N ILE A 169 -0.08 17.86 13.98
CA ILE A 169 -1.47 17.83 14.44
C ILE A 169 -1.82 16.43 14.94
N SER A 170 -2.09 16.36 16.25
CA SER A 170 -2.70 15.20 16.94
C SER A 170 -4.20 15.15 16.63
N ASN A 171 -4.79 13.97 16.37
CA ASN A 171 -5.84 13.89 15.34
C ASN A 171 -6.99 12.88 15.57
N SER A 172 -8.14 13.14 14.93
CA SER A 172 -9.24 12.18 14.67
C SER A 172 -9.61 11.99 13.18
N GLY A 173 -9.09 12.76 12.23
CA GLY A 173 -9.33 12.60 10.77
C GLY A 173 -8.37 11.63 10.03
N GLY A 174 -8.57 11.42 8.73
CA GLY A 174 -7.76 10.52 7.90
C GLY A 174 -6.48 11.17 7.34
N VAL A 175 -5.37 10.44 7.30
CA VAL A 175 -4.09 10.86 6.72
C VAL A 175 -3.58 9.77 5.79
N VAL A 176 -3.64 9.99 4.48
CA VAL A 176 -3.35 8.93 3.50
C VAL A 176 -2.37 9.39 2.43
N GLY A 177 -1.47 8.52 1.97
CA GLY A 177 -0.67 8.79 0.77
C GLY A 177 -1.55 8.78 -0.49
N ILE A 178 -2.09 7.61 -0.84
CA ILE A 178 -3.03 7.42 -1.94
C ILE A 178 -4.30 6.74 -1.41
N ALA A 179 -5.46 7.32 -1.71
CA ALA A 179 -6.76 6.73 -1.41
C ALA A 179 -7.50 6.37 -2.70
N VAL A 180 -7.97 5.13 -2.80
CA VAL A 180 -8.82 4.62 -3.89
C VAL A 180 -10.08 4.04 -3.27
N GLN A 181 -11.24 4.62 -3.57
CA GLN A 181 -12.52 4.16 -3.04
C GLN A 181 -13.52 3.95 -4.16
N HIS A 182 -14.15 2.78 -4.23
CA HIS A 182 -15.10 2.45 -5.28
C HIS A 182 -14.51 2.59 -6.69
N GLY A 183 -13.25 2.20 -6.84
CA GLY A 183 -12.61 1.99 -8.15
C GLY A 183 -12.76 0.54 -8.61
N LYS A 184 -12.97 0.34 -9.91
CA LYS A 184 -13.05 -0.96 -10.57
C LYS A 184 -12.02 -1.04 -11.68
N PHE A 185 -11.23 -2.11 -11.69
CA PHE A 185 -10.06 -2.25 -12.58
C PHE A 185 -9.04 -1.10 -12.43
N THR A 186 -8.96 -0.51 -11.23
CA THR A 186 -7.95 0.50 -10.94
C THR A 186 -6.56 -0.14 -10.92
N THR A 187 -5.60 0.51 -11.58
CA THR A 187 -4.20 0.09 -11.59
C THR A 187 -3.37 1.09 -10.78
N LEU A 188 -2.57 0.59 -9.82
CA LEU A 188 -1.69 1.38 -8.97
C LEU A 188 -0.26 0.83 -9.06
N MET A 189 0.58 1.47 -9.87
CA MET A 189 1.92 0.94 -10.19
C MET A 189 3.02 2.00 -10.10
N ASN A 190 4.25 1.59 -9.75
CA ASN A 190 5.43 2.45 -9.76
C ASN A 190 5.32 3.71 -8.89
N ASN A 191 4.43 3.79 -7.89
CA ASN A 191 4.33 4.97 -7.03
C ASN A 191 5.31 4.89 -5.87
N ALA A 192 5.94 6.02 -5.52
CA ALA A 192 6.73 6.18 -4.30
C ALA A 192 5.88 6.90 -3.24
N ILE A 193 5.57 6.23 -2.13
CA ILE A 193 4.69 6.77 -1.07
C ILE A 193 5.41 6.76 0.29
N ALA A 194 5.63 7.95 0.84
CA ALA A 194 6.28 8.14 2.12
C ALA A 194 5.31 8.76 3.13
N MET A 195 5.11 8.06 4.25
CA MET A 195 4.34 8.47 5.40
C MET A 195 5.29 8.63 6.59
N THR A 196 5.93 9.78 6.70
CA THR A 196 6.96 10.04 7.73
C THR A 196 6.37 10.69 8.98
N GLY A 197 5.20 11.30 8.87
CA GLY A 197 4.50 11.89 10.01
C GLY A 197 4.15 10.86 11.09
N THR A 198 4.45 11.16 12.35
CA THR A 198 3.87 10.45 13.47
C THR A 198 2.46 10.97 13.69
N ASN A 199 1.49 10.06 13.74
CA ASN A 199 0.15 10.38 14.21
C ASN A 199 0.00 9.72 15.58
N THR A 200 0.53 10.38 16.61
CA THR A 200 0.65 9.87 17.99
C THR A 200 -0.69 9.55 18.66
N THR A 201 -1.80 9.92 18.00
CA THR A 201 -3.17 9.80 18.51
C THR A 201 -4.15 9.54 17.36
N ALA A 202 -3.75 8.88 16.26
CA ALA A 202 -4.73 8.48 15.24
C ALA A 202 -5.95 7.86 15.96
N ASP A 203 -7.15 8.36 15.70
CA ASP A 203 -8.38 7.79 16.28
C ASP A 203 -8.64 6.43 15.64
N ILE A 204 -7.80 5.46 16.01
CA ILE A 204 -7.82 4.06 15.63
C ILE A 204 -9.17 3.48 16.04
N ALA A 205 -9.75 3.96 17.16
CA ALA A 205 -11.09 3.59 17.62
C ALA A 205 -12.19 4.16 16.70
N GLY A 206 -12.02 5.38 16.19
CA GLY A 206 -12.89 6.02 15.20
C GLY A 206 -12.75 5.47 13.78
N GLY A 207 -11.73 4.66 13.51
CA GLY A 207 -11.57 3.90 12.25
C GLY A 207 -11.03 4.69 11.06
N TYR A 208 -10.53 5.92 11.28
CA TYR A 208 -9.99 6.75 10.21
C TYR A 208 -8.65 6.24 9.67
N PRO A 209 -8.43 6.34 8.34
CA PRO A 209 -7.24 5.79 7.70
C PRO A 209 -5.99 6.60 8.06
N HIS A 210 -4.95 5.96 8.57
CA HIS A 210 -3.58 6.48 8.63
C HIS A 210 -2.62 5.51 7.93
N SER A 211 -2.54 5.61 6.61
CA SER A 211 -1.85 4.59 5.80
C SER A 211 -1.22 5.15 4.53
N ALA A 212 -0.23 4.45 3.98
CA ALA A 212 0.32 4.81 2.67
C ALA A 212 -0.71 4.60 1.55
N LEU A 213 -1.41 3.47 1.57
CA LEU A 213 -2.55 3.19 0.70
C LEU A 213 -3.83 3.03 1.53
N PHE A 214 -4.90 3.73 1.17
CA PHE A 214 -6.26 3.40 1.61
C PHE A 214 -7.03 2.86 0.41
N TYR A 215 -7.43 1.59 0.48
CA TYR A 215 -8.26 0.97 -0.53
C TYR A 215 -9.63 0.63 0.04
N GLN A 216 -10.68 1.06 -0.66
CA GLN A 216 -12.03 0.58 -0.44
C GLN A 216 -12.59 0.07 -1.76
N GLY A 217 -12.86 -1.23 -1.86
CA GLY A 217 -13.29 -1.82 -3.11
C GLY A 217 -13.43 -3.34 -3.04
N LEU A 218 -13.61 -3.93 -4.22
CA LEU A 218 -13.62 -5.38 -4.40
C LEU A 218 -12.26 -5.96 -3.98
N HIS A 219 -12.27 -7.11 -3.31
CA HIS A 219 -11.01 -7.79 -3.00
C HIS A 219 -10.18 -8.00 -4.28
N PRO A 220 -8.86 -7.74 -4.27
CA PRO A 220 -8.00 -7.87 -5.46
C PRO A 220 -7.94 -9.24 -6.13
N LYS A 221 -8.55 -10.28 -5.53
CA LYS A 221 -8.62 -11.62 -6.11
C LYS A 221 -9.78 -11.77 -7.09
N TYR A 222 -10.77 -10.89 -6.99
CA TYR A 222 -11.96 -10.89 -7.84
C TYR A 222 -11.75 -9.96 -9.03
N MET A 223 -12.42 -10.27 -10.14
CA MET A 223 -12.41 -9.39 -11.31
C MET A 223 -12.95 -8.01 -10.96
N GLY A 224 -12.22 -6.98 -11.37
CA GLY A 224 -12.54 -5.59 -11.05
C GLY A 224 -11.90 -5.07 -9.76
N GLY A 225 -11.24 -5.93 -8.97
CA GLY A 225 -10.41 -5.48 -7.85
C GLY A 225 -9.21 -4.65 -8.27
N LEU A 226 -8.57 -4.00 -7.30
CA LEU A 226 -7.32 -3.24 -7.49
C LEU A 226 -6.19 -4.15 -8.01
N VAL A 227 -5.46 -3.67 -9.01
CA VAL A 227 -4.16 -4.23 -9.39
C VAL A 227 -3.07 -3.30 -8.89
N ALA A 228 -2.27 -3.74 -7.93
CA ALA A 228 -1.19 -2.96 -7.36
C ALA A 228 0.12 -3.73 -7.43
N ASP A 229 1.17 -3.12 -7.99
CA ASP A 229 2.52 -3.71 -7.99
C ASP A 229 3.63 -2.68 -8.21
N ARG A 230 4.86 -3.05 -7.83
CA ARG A 230 6.09 -2.25 -8.02
C ARG A 230 6.00 -0.83 -7.45
N ASN A 231 5.31 -0.65 -6.33
CA ASN A 231 5.29 0.59 -5.58
C ASN A 231 6.41 0.59 -4.53
N ALA A 232 6.92 1.75 -4.12
CA ALA A 232 7.86 1.89 -3.01
C ALA A 232 7.17 2.53 -1.81
N TYR A 233 7.12 1.79 -0.70
CA TYR A 233 6.48 2.22 0.54
C TYR A 233 7.52 2.60 1.59
N TRP A 234 7.36 3.79 2.18
CA TRP A 234 8.06 4.17 3.40
C TRP A 234 7.07 4.67 4.44
N SER A 235 6.52 3.78 5.24
CA SER A 235 5.50 4.08 6.24
C SER A 235 5.91 3.63 7.65
N PRO A 236 7.01 4.13 8.22
CA PRO A 236 7.48 3.68 9.54
C PRO A 236 6.50 3.98 10.68
N ASN A 237 5.61 4.97 10.49
CA ASN A 237 4.67 5.44 11.51
C ASN A 237 3.19 5.30 11.07
N ALA A 238 2.92 4.57 9.99
CA ALA A 238 1.59 4.41 9.41
C ALA A 238 1.43 2.99 8.86
N ALA A 239 0.19 2.52 8.67
CA ALA A 239 -0.02 1.23 8.04
C ALA A 239 0.42 1.27 6.56
N ALA A 240 0.98 0.19 6.05
CA ALA A 240 1.23 0.07 4.61
C ALA A 240 -0.08 0.20 3.83
N VAL A 241 -1.11 -0.53 4.26
CA VAL A 241 -2.44 -0.50 3.63
C VAL A 241 -3.55 -0.45 4.69
N ARG A 242 -4.57 0.35 4.42
CA ARG A 242 -5.89 0.26 5.05
C ARG A 242 -6.87 -0.27 4.01
N PHE A 243 -7.57 -1.36 4.30
CA PHE A 243 -8.48 -1.99 3.35
C PHE A 243 -9.90 -2.14 3.91
N VAL A 244 -10.90 -1.62 3.20
CA VAL A 244 -12.32 -1.85 3.43
C VAL A 244 -12.85 -2.68 2.26
N GLU A 245 -13.18 -3.95 2.51
CA GLU A 245 -13.70 -4.83 1.48
C GLU A 245 -15.19 -4.58 1.29
N VAL A 246 -15.58 -4.30 0.04
CA VAL A 246 -16.97 -4.20 -0.37
C VAL A 246 -17.25 -5.18 -1.51
N ASP A 247 -18.52 -5.54 -1.70
CA ASP A 247 -18.96 -6.29 -2.87
C ASP A 247 -19.33 -5.39 -4.06
N THR A 248 -19.91 -5.97 -5.11
CA THR A 248 -20.29 -5.26 -6.35
C THR A 248 -21.48 -4.30 -6.18
N ILE A 249 -22.14 -4.32 -5.03
CA ILE A 249 -23.24 -3.42 -4.67
C ILE A 249 -22.88 -2.61 -3.41
N SER A 250 -21.58 -2.39 -3.17
CA SER A 250 -21.03 -1.60 -2.06
C SER A 250 -21.45 -2.06 -0.66
N GLN A 251 -21.89 -3.31 -0.48
CA GLN A 251 -22.06 -3.86 0.85
C GLN A 251 -20.69 -4.14 1.46
N THR A 252 -20.44 -3.60 2.64
CA THR A 252 -19.21 -3.85 3.40
C THR A 252 -19.18 -5.31 3.84
N LEU A 253 -18.28 -6.09 3.25
CA LEU A 253 -18.02 -7.48 3.64
C LEU A 253 -17.08 -7.53 4.84
N LEU A 254 -16.05 -6.67 4.80
CA LEU A 254 -15.09 -6.51 5.90
C LEU A 254 -14.76 -5.03 6.04
N ALA A 255 -15.20 -4.42 7.14
CA ALA A 255 -14.85 -3.04 7.44
C ALA A 255 -13.34 -2.87 7.70
N GLY A 256 -12.68 -3.92 8.20
CA GLY A 256 -11.27 -3.91 8.57
C GLY A 256 -10.94 -2.95 9.70
N TYR A 257 -9.68 -2.94 10.14
CA TYR A 257 -9.18 -2.02 11.16
C TYR A 257 -8.05 -1.16 10.61
N GLN A 258 -7.77 -0.05 11.30
CA GLN A 258 -6.72 0.89 10.92
C GLN A 258 -5.34 0.24 10.81
N ASP A 259 -5.01 -0.63 11.77
CA ASP A 259 -3.71 -1.29 11.87
C ASP A 259 -3.73 -2.74 11.33
N GLU A 260 -4.68 -3.07 10.46
CA GLU A 260 -4.83 -4.44 9.98
C GLU A 260 -3.65 -4.90 9.09
N TYR A 261 -3.22 -4.05 8.16
CA TYR A 261 -2.09 -4.30 7.26
C TYR A 261 -0.98 -3.28 7.50
N GLN A 262 -0.42 -3.31 8.71
CA GLN A 262 0.72 -2.47 9.09
C GLN A 262 1.92 -2.67 8.17
N THR A 263 2.16 -3.92 7.76
CA THR A 263 3.26 -4.28 6.87
C THR A 263 2.75 -4.75 5.52
N LEU A 264 3.56 -4.53 4.47
CA LEU A 264 3.23 -5.00 3.12
C LEU A 264 3.19 -6.53 3.03
N ALA A 265 3.91 -7.24 3.90
CA ALA A 265 3.86 -8.70 3.98
C ALA A 265 2.45 -9.21 4.29
N GLN A 266 1.74 -8.54 5.22
CA GLN A 266 0.35 -8.88 5.57
C GLN A 266 -0.59 -8.64 4.39
N TRP A 267 -0.42 -7.51 3.70
CA TRP A 267 -1.19 -7.19 2.50
C TRP A 267 -0.97 -8.24 1.40
N ARG A 268 0.29 -8.56 1.08
CA ARG A 268 0.66 -9.60 0.12
C ARG A 268 0.10 -10.96 0.47
N ALA A 269 0.16 -11.33 1.75
CA ALA A 269 -0.35 -12.61 2.21
C ALA A 269 -1.85 -12.75 1.94
N TRP A 270 -2.62 -11.68 2.19
CA TRP A 270 -4.06 -11.62 2.01
C TRP A 270 -4.49 -11.52 0.54
N THR A 271 -3.89 -10.59 -0.23
CA THR A 271 -4.41 -10.21 -1.54
C THR A 271 -3.62 -10.69 -2.73
N LYS A 272 -2.38 -11.16 -2.50
CA LYS A 272 -1.40 -11.49 -3.55
C LYS A 272 -1.04 -10.30 -4.46
N GLN A 273 -1.32 -9.07 -4.04
CA GLN A 273 -0.88 -7.84 -4.69
C GLN A 273 0.48 -7.39 -4.17
N ASP A 274 1.09 -6.42 -4.86
CA ASP A 274 2.34 -5.76 -4.46
C ASP A 274 3.53 -6.72 -4.28
N LEU A 275 3.55 -7.83 -5.01
CA LEU A 275 4.58 -8.88 -4.86
C LEU A 275 5.99 -8.37 -5.19
N ASN A 276 6.10 -7.39 -6.09
CA ASN A 276 7.37 -6.78 -6.52
C ASN A 276 7.56 -5.36 -5.98
N SER A 277 6.61 -4.87 -5.17
CA SER A 277 6.74 -3.59 -4.46
C SER A 277 7.86 -3.65 -3.41
N LEU A 278 8.33 -2.50 -2.96
CA LEU A 278 9.51 -2.37 -2.11
C LEU A 278 9.18 -1.60 -0.85
N ILE A 279 9.92 -1.88 0.22
CA ILE A 279 9.82 -1.17 1.49
C ILE A 279 11.21 -0.69 1.86
N GLY A 280 11.34 0.59 2.16
CA GLY A 280 12.61 1.15 2.60
C GLY A 280 12.57 2.67 2.61
N ASN A 281 13.50 3.28 3.35
CA ASN A 281 13.58 4.73 3.44
C ASN A 281 14.26 5.31 2.20
N TRP A 282 13.46 5.80 1.25
CA TRP A 282 13.93 6.48 0.05
C TRP A 282 13.80 8.01 0.15
N THR A 283 13.23 8.57 1.23
CA THR A 283 13.03 10.02 1.33
C THR A 283 14.35 10.79 1.36
N GLY A 284 15.41 10.12 1.80
CA GLY A 284 16.78 10.64 1.78
C GLY A 284 17.37 10.78 0.38
N ASP A 285 16.78 10.21 -0.67
CA ASP A 285 17.26 10.35 -2.06
C ASP A 285 16.91 11.72 -2.64
N TYR A 286 15.91 12.37 -2.06
CA TYR A 286 15.37 13.64 -2.50
C TYR A 286 16.02 14.84 -1.81
N VAL A 287 16.00 15.98 -2.50
CA VAL A 287 16.41 17.28 -1.98
C VAL A 287 15.42 18.35 -2.42
N THR A 288 15.11 19.27 -1.52
CA THR A 288 14.35 20.47 -1.85
C THR A 288 15.30 21.55 -2.36
N SER A 289 14.97 22.15 -3.49
CA SER A 289 15.64 23.29 -4.08
C SER A 289 14.68 24.47 -4.26
N GLY A 290 15.20 25.63 -4.64
CA GLY A 290 14.42 26.87 -4.75
C GLY A 290 14.22 27.59 -3.41
N VAL A 291 13.40 28.64 -3.42
CA VAL A 291 13.14 29.50 -2.26
C VAL A 291 11.64 29.61 -2.07
N ALA A 292 11.16 29.45 -0.85
CA ALA A 292 9.75 29.56 -0.53
C ALA A 292 9.16 30.88 -1.09
N PRO A 293 7.97 30.86 -1.72
CA PRO A 293 7.06 29.70 -1.81
C PRO A 293 7.29 28.75 -3.00
N ILE A 294 8.19 29.10 -3.95
CA ILE A 294 8.47 28.30 -5.15
C ILE A 294 9.67 27.39 -4.90
N GLN A 295 9.38 26.16 -4.45
CA GLN A 295 10.39 25.15 -4.15
C GLN A 295 10.16 23.90 -4.99
N TYR A 296 11.23 23.19 -5.36
CA TYR A 296 11.15 21.96 -6.15
C TYR A 296 11.69 20.79 -5.34
N LEU A 297 11.01 19.64 -5.38
CA LEU A 297 11.50 18.39 -4.79
C LEU A 297 12.00 17.48 -5.91
N ARG A 298 13.30 17.17 -5.90
CA ARG A 298 13.94 16.33 -6.93
C ARG A 298 14.90 15.34 -6.32
N ILE A 299 15.19 14.26 -7.04
CA ILE A 299 16.25 13.34 -6.67
C ILE A 299 17.61 14.05 -6.74
N LYS A 300 18.47 13.78 -5.75
CA LYS A 300 19.83 14.33 -5.72
C LYS A 300 20.65 13.85 -6.92
N THR A 301 21.47 14.74 -7.47
CA THR A 301 22.39 14.43 -8.58
C THR A 301 23.85 14.58 -8.20
N ASN A 302 24.15 15.16 -7.04
CA ASN A 302 25.51 15.36 -6.56
C ASN A 302 25.61 15.24 -5.02
N PRO A 303 26.03 14.07 -4.50
CA PRO A 303 26.15 12.80 -5.23
C PRO A 303 24.76 12.24 -5.59
N SER A 304 24.68 11.52 -6.71
CA SER A 304 23.49 10.70 -7.00
C SER A 304 23.28 9.64 -5.92
N PRO A 305 22.03 9.26 -5.59
CA PRO A 305 21.76 8.19 -4.65
C PRO A 305 22.43 6.88 -5.05
N THR A 306 23.10 6.25 -4.09
CA THR A 306 23.66 4.91 -4.24
C THR A 306 22.68 3.89 -3.66
N GLY A 307 22.37 2.82 -4.39
CA GLY A 307 21.54 1.73 -3.90
C GLY A 307 20.07 2.09 -3.69
N SER A 308 19.58 3.17 -4.31
CA SER A 308 18.19 3.60 -4.16
C SER A 308 17.22 2.50 -4.58
N ILE A 309 16.23 2.23 -3.72
CA ILE A 309 15.14 1.28 -4.03
C ILE A 309 14.17 1.81 -5.10
N LEU A 310 14.34 3.05 -5.56
CA LEU A 310 13.54 3.62 -6.63
C LEU A 310 14.14 3.33 -8.01
N ASN A 311 15.46 3.16 -8.07
CA ASN A 311 16.25 3.09 -9.30
C ASN A 311 16.00 1.79 -10.09
N ASN A 312 15.44 1.88 -11.30
CA ASN A 312 15.21 0.78 -12.22
C ASN A 312 14.38 -0.38 -11.63
N ARG A 313 13.41 -0.07 -10.76
CA ARG A 313 12.58 -1.07 -10.06
C ARG A 313 11.14 -1.15 -10.56
N GLY A 314 10.70 -0.15 -11.32
CA GLY A 314 9.35 -0.07 -11.87
C GLY A 314 9.11 -1.02 -13.05
N THR A 315 7.91 -0.97 -13.61
CA THR A 315 7.56 -1.56 -14.91
C THR A 315 7.35 -0.48 -15.95
N ARG A 316 7.57 -0.80 -17.21
CA ARG A 316 7.20 0.09 -18.31
C ARG A 316 5.67 0.15 -18.42
N ILE A 317 5.13 1.36 -18.47
CA ILE A 317 3.70 1.63 -18.61
C ILE A 317 3.52 2.45 -19.88
N ALA A 318 2.78 1.90 -20.85
CA ALA A 318 2.77 2.39 -22.23
C ALA A 318 2.35 3.87 -22.39
N ASN A 319 1.44 4.34 -21.52
CA ASN A 319 0.93 5.71 -21.52
C ASN A 319 1.62 6.63 -20.50
N VAL A 320 2.71 6.20 -19.84
CA VAL A 320 3.48 7.01 -18.89
C VAL A 320 4.94 7.08 -19.35
N THR A 321 5.16 7.83 -20.43
CA THR A 321 6.46 7.83 -21.13
C THR A 321 7.44 8.90 -20.62
N SER A 322 6.97 9.84 -19.81
CA SER A 322 7.79 10.93 -19.26
C SER A 322 7.66 11.10 -17.75
N ASP A 323 8.73 11.60 -17.15
CA ASP A 323 8.82 11.95 -15.73
C ASP A 323 8.24 13.35 -15.44
N VAL A 324 8.39 13.83 -14.20
CA VAL A 324 7.88 15.15 -13.77
C VAL A 324 8.48 16.33 -14.55
N ASP A 325 9.70 16.20 -15.04
CA ASP A 325 10.42 17.24 -15.80
C ASP A 325 10.26 17.07 -17.32
N GLY A 326 9.52 16.05 -17.77
CA GLY A 326 9.29 15.74 -19.17
C GLY A 326 10.39 14.90 -19.81
N GLN A 327 11.34 14.37 -19.03
CA GLN A 327 12.36 13.45 -19.50
C GLN A 327 11.77 12.08 -19.82
N ALA A 328 12.32 11.41 -20.84
CA ALA A 328 11.85 10.09 -21.25
C ALA A 328 12.23 9.01 -20.22
N ARG A 329 11.27 8.15 -19.87
CA ARG A 329 11.48 7.03 -18.96
C ARG A 329 12.03 5.79 -19.64
N GLY A 330 12.81 5.00 -18.92
CA GLY A 330 13.36 3.71 -19.35
C GLY A 330 14.32 3.87 -20.53
N SER A 331 15.24 4.83 -20.43
CA SER A 331 16.27 5.03 -21.45
C SER A 331 17.03 3.72 -21.74
N ALA A 332 17.37 3.48 -23.01
CA ALA A 332 18.12 2.30 -23.46
C ALA A 332 17.51 0.92 -23.09
N GLY A 333 16.18 0.82 -22.96
CA GLY A 333 15.54 -0.48 -22.68
C GLY A 333 15.40 -0.82 -21.19
N GLN A 334 15.85 0.07 -20.29
CA GLN A 334 15.80 -0.14 -18.85
C GLN A 334 14.37 -0.12 -18.28
N ALA A 335 14.20 -0.66 -17.08
CA ALA A 335 12.96 -0.51 -16.32
C ALA A 335 12.74 0.97 -15.97
N TYR A 336 11.51 1.35 -15.62
CA TYR A 336 11.27 2.71 -15.11
C TYR A 336 11.77 2.83 -13.68
N ASP A 337 12.11 4.05 -13.29
CA ASP A 337 12.23 4.37 -11.87
C ASP A 337 10.85 4.41 -11.21
N ILE A 338 10.80 4.05 -9.92
CA ILE A 338 9.59 4.20 -9.11
C ILE A 338 9.52 5.66 -8.65
N GLY A 339 8.34 6.27 -8.76
CA GLY A 339 8.09 7.67 -8.43
C GLY A 339 8.08 8.57 -9.67
N ALA A 340 7.97 9.88 -9.40
CA ALA A 340 7.73 10.94 -10.37
C ALA A 340 8.95 11.33 -11.19
N ASP A 341 10.16 11.13 -10.68
CA ASP A 341 11.41 11.40 -11.40
C ASP A 341 11.90 10.17 -12.14
N GLU A 342 12.63 10.39 -13.23
CA GLU A 342 13.56 9.42 -13.79
C GLU A 342 15.00 9.91 -13.47
N PHE A 343 15.89 9.01 -13.06
CA PHE A 343 17.21 9.41 -12.57
C PHE A 343 18.28 8.33 -12.78
N ASN A 344 19.53 8.78 -12.85
CA ASN A 344 20.69 7.89 -12.92
C ASN A 344 21.24 7.65 -11.51
N GLY A 345 20.66 6.67 -10.80
CA GLY A 345 21.18 6.20 -9.52
C GLY A 345 22.45 5.35 -9.69
N VAL A 346 23.31 5.35 -8.67
CA VAL A 346 24.48 4.47 -8.63
C VAL A 346 24.05 3.13 -8.04
N SER A 347 24.00 2.06 -8.84
CA SER A 347 23.77 0.73 -8.29
C SER A 347 24.96 0.28 -7.45
N TYR A 348 24.71 -0.54 -6.44
CA TYR A 348 25.77 -1.33 -5.84
C TYR A 348 26.40 -2.24 -6.91
N VAL A 349 27.68 -2.56 -6.74
CA VAL A 349 28.36 -3.60 -7.51
C VAL A 349 27.80 -4.97 -7.11
N ASN A 350 27.82 -5.24 -5.80
CA ASN A 350 27.33 -6.47 -5.19
C ASN A 350 26.23 -6.14 -4.18
N ASP A 351 24.99 -6.48 -4.50
CA ASP A 351 23.86 -6.44 -3.57
C ASP A 351 22.85 -7.53 -3.97
N VAL A 352 22.63 -8.53 -3.11
CA VAL A 352 21.54 -9.48 -3.26
C VAL A 352 20.66 -9.40 -2.04
N GLU A 353 19.40 -9.05 -2.23
CA GLU A 353 18.43 -8.93 -1.15
C GLU A 353 17.56 -10.19 -1.01
N VAL A 354 17.17 -10.50 0.23
CA VAL A 354 16.06 -11.42 0.50
C VAL A 354 14.79 -10.60 0.51
N THR A 355 14.03 -10.62 -0.58
CA THR A 355 12.81 -9.80 -0.70
C THR A 355 11.70 -10.28 0.23
N THR A 356 11.50 -11.60 0.31
CA THR A 356 10.39 -12.17 1.07
C THR A 356 10.48 -13.71 1.21
N ILE A 357 9.96 -14.26 2.30
CA ILE A 357 9.66 -15.71 2.40
C ILE A 357 8.28 -16.01 1.79
N LEU A 358 8.24 -16.66 0.63
CA LEU A 358 7.01 -16.94 -0.13
C LEU A 358 6.18 -18.08 0.47
N THR A 359 6.82 -19.06 1.09
CA THR A 359 6.15 -20.22 1.70
C THR A 359 6.93 -20.67 2.94
N PRO A 360 6.26 -21.09 4.03
CA PRO A 360 4.81 -20.93 4.28
C PRO A 360 4.40 -19.46 4.36
N ARG A 361 3.19 -19.12 3.92
CA ARG A 361 2.66 -17.76 4.09
C ARG A 361 1.14 -17.76 4.24
N SER A 362 0.64 -17.07 5.25
CA SER A 362 -0.78 -16.85 5.51
C SER A 362 -1.01 -15.46 6.08
N TYR A 363 -2.25 -14.98 6.03
CA TYR A 363 -2.58 -13.69 6.62
C TYR A 363 -2.40 -13.72 8.14
N ARG A 364 -1.89 -12.61 8.67
CA ARG A 364 -1.77 -12.29 10.08
C ARG A 364 -2.18 -10.83 10.27
N SER A 365 -3.06 -10.56 11.23
CA SER A 365 -3.45 -9.18 11.55
C SER A 365 -2.30 -8.40 12.18
N GLY A 366 -2.16 -7.12 11.83
CA GLY A 366 -1.25 -6.18 12.51
C GLY A 366 -1.82 -5.61 13.81
N ALA A 367 -3.14 -5.72 14.02
CA ALA A 367 -3.78 -5.19 15.22
C ALA A 367 -3.48 -6.09 16.41
N SER A 368 -2.67 -5.61 17.36
CA SER A 368 -2.20 -6.37 18.52
C SER A 368 -3.30 -6.84 19.49
N GLN A 369 -4.52 -6.31 19.36
CA GLN A 369 -5.67 -6.59 20.22
C GLN A 369 -6.59 -7.72 19.72
N VAL A 370 -6.37 -8.26 18.51
CA VAL A 370 -7.19 -9.36 17.97
C VAL A 370 -6.49 -10.70 18.10
N ASN A 371 -7.29 -11.76 18.27
CA ASN A 371 -6.81 -13.14 18.17
C ASN A 371 -6.09 -13.34 16.82
N PHE A 372 -5.06 -14.17 16.78
CA PHE A 372 -4.27 -14.47 15.57
C PHE A 372 -3.36 -13.34 15.04
N ALA A 373 -3.15 -12.26 15.79
CA ALA A 373 -2.13 -11.23 15.46
C ALA A 373 -0.69 -11.65 15.83
N ASP A 374 -0.54 -12.81 16.45
CA ASP A 374 0.69 -13.24 17.10
C ASP A 374 1.68 -13.94 16.14
N ALA A 375 1.15 -14.68 15.16
CA ALA A 375 1.88 -15.41 14.14
C ALA A 375 0.98 -15.62 12.91
N GLU A 376 1.56 -16.03 11.79
CA GLU A 376 0.78 -16.55 10.66
C GLU A 376 0.26 -17.95 10.97
N HIS A 377 -1.04 -18.18 10.80
CA HIS A 377 -1.67 -19.46 11.14
C HIS A 377 -1.92 -20.29 9.89
N LEU A 378 -1.35 -21.49 9.83
CA LEU A 378 -1.43 -22.37 8.66
C LEU A 378 -1.87 -23.79 9.02
N MET A 379 -2.81 -24.34 8.27
CA MET A 379 -3.10 -25.78 8.32
C MET A 379 -2.16 -26.52 7.38
N VAL A 380 -1.44 -27.49 7.92
CA VAL A 380 -0.44 -28.27 7.20
C VAL A 380 -0.63 -29.74 7.52
N ASP A 381 -0.07 -30.62 6.68
CA ASP A 381 0.03 -32.04 7.03
C ASP A 381 1.21 -32.20 8.01
N ASN A 382 2.27 -32.92 7.66
CA ASN A 382 3.42 -33.10 8.55
C ASN A 382 4.67 -32.33 8.13
N THR A 383 4.67 -31.73 6.93
CA THR A 383 5.84 -31.09 6.35
C THR A 383 5.46 -29.75 5.72
N VAL A 384 6.40 -28.81 5.74
CA VAL A 384 6.20 -27.44 5.27
C VAL A 384 7.41 -27.04 4.44
N LYS A 385 7.21 -26.74 3.15
CA LYS A 385 8.28 -26.23 2.30
C LYS A 385 8.59 -24.79 2.65
N VAL A 386 9.88 -24.45 2.69
CA VAL A 386 10.34 -23.08 2.89
C VAL A 386 10.93 -22.56 1.58
N ILE A 387 10.32 -21.52 1.02
CA ILE A 387 10.77 -20.91 -0.25
C ILE A 387 10.96 -19.41 0.00
N ALA A 388 12.13 -18.89 -0.34
CA ALA A 388 12.41 -17.46 -0.29
C ALA A 388 12.64 -16.90 -1.69
N ARG A 389 12.26 -15.63 -1.91
CA ARG A 389 12.56 -14.90 -3.13
C ARG A 389 13.75 -13.99 -2.90
N LEU A 390 14.76 -14.17 -3.74
CA LEU A 390 15.93 -13.31 -3.81
C LEU A 390 15.81 -12.34 -4.97
N ARG A 391 16.51 -11.21 -4.87
CA ARG A 391 16.72 -10.31 -5.99
C ARG A 391 18.14 -9.76 -5.98
N ASN A 392 18.79 -9.77 -7.13
CA ASN A 392 20.09 -9.14 -7.30
C ASN A 392 19.88 -7.68 -7.70
N ASN A 393 20.19 -6.79 -6.78
CA ASN A 393 20.16 -5.34 -6.97
C ASN A 393 21.53 -4.80 -7.44
N GLY A 394 22.56 -5.64 -7.40
CA GLY A 394 23.89 -5.34 -7.90
C GLY A 394 23.94 -5.20 -9.42
N SER A 395 24.97 -4.53 -9.90
CA SER A 395 25.23 -4.31 -11.32
C SER A 395 25.87 -5.51 -12.03
N ILE A 396 26.31 -6.54 -11.29
CA ILE A 396 26.91 -7.76 -11.85
C ILE A 396 26.17 -9.02 -11.42
N SER A 397 26.38 -10.13 -12.14
CA SER A 397 25.91 -11.44 -11.70
C SER A 397 26.68 -11.88 -10.45
N GLN A 398 25.98 -12.45 -9.49
CA GLN A 398 26.54 -12.88 -8.22
C GLN A 398 26.27 -14.36 -7.95
N VAL A 399 27.18 -14.98 -7.21
CA VAL A 399 27.01 -16.31 -6.63
C VAL A 399 26.96 -16.15 -5.12
N VAL A 400 25.79 -16.36 -4.54
CA VAL A 400 25.54 -16.14 -3.12
C VAL A 400 25.20 -17.43 -2.39
N ASN A 401 25.57 -17.49 -1.12
CA ASN A 401 25.23 -18.57 -0.21
C ASN A 401 24.01 -18.16 0.62
N VAL A 402 22.90 -18.89 0.46
CA VAL A 402 21.63 -18.61 1.14
C VAL A 402 21.33 -19.72 2.12
N VAL A 403 21.12 -19.33 3.36
CA VAL A 403 20.88 -20.22 4.49
C VAL A 403 19.42 -20.07 4.92
N GLY A 404 18.71 -21.20 4.93
CA GLY A 404 17.38 -21.30 5.51
C GLY A 404 17.48 -21.82 6.93
N GLU A 405 16.83 -21.16 7.88
CA GLU A 405 16.90 -21.52 9.30
C GLU A 405 15.54 -21.39 9.97
N TYR A 406 15.35 -22.10 11.08
CA TYR A 406 14.16 -21.96 11.92
C TYR A 406 14.50 -22.08 13.41
N THR A 407 13.66 -21.51 14.25
CA THR A 407 13.71 -21.66 15.70
C THR A 407 12.30 -21.67 16.27
N LEU A 408 12.13 -22.28 17.45
CA LEU A 408 10.87 -22.29 18.16
C LEU A 408 10.89 -21.17 19.22
N GLU A 409 9.71 -20.63 19.55
CA GLU A 409 9.58 -19.79 20.74
C GLU A 409 10.09 -20.53 21.98
N ASN A 410 10.71 -19.82 22.91
CA ASN A 410 11.20 -20.43 24.13
C ASN A 410 10.03 -20.92 24.98
N VAL A 411 10.23 -22.04 25.67
CA VAL A 411 9.26 -22.62 26.61
C VAL A 411 8.78 -21.58 27.62
N ALA A 412 9.69 -20.76 28.16
CA ALA A 412 9.38 -19.73 29.15
C ALA A 412 8.52 -18.57 28.61
N SER A 413 8.50 -18.35 27.29
CA SER A 413 7.69 -17.31 26.64
C SER A 413 6.55 -17.90 25.80
N SER A 414 6.35 -19.23 25.85
CA SER A 414 5.29 -19.92 25.14
C SER A 414 3.93 -19.32 25.48
N GLY A 415 3.14 -19.03 24.44
CA GLY A 415 1.79 -18.50 24.59
C GLY A 415 1.71 -17.01 24.99
N ASN A 416 2.84 -16.33 25.20
CA ASN A 416 2.87 -14.89 25.43
C ASN A 416 2.67 -14.11 24.11
N SER A 417 2.28 -12.84 24.23
CA SER A 417 2.17 -11.93 23.08
C SER A 417 3.53 -11.67 22.43
N LEU A 418 4.58 -11.47 23.25
CA LEU A 418 5.96 -11.26 22.82
C LEU A 418 6.77 -12.56 23.03
N PRO A 419 7.16 -13.25 21.94
CA PRO A 419 7.95 -14.45 22.02
C PRO A 419 9.43 -14.08 22.20
N SER A 420 10.18 -14.99 22.81
CA SER A 420 11.64 -14.98 22.71
C SER A 420 12.07 -16.25 21.98
N TYR A 421 13.12 -16.15 21.17
CA TYR A 421 13.60 -17.26 20.36
C TYR A 421 14.99 -17.69 20.83
N SER A 422 15.27 -19.00 20.78
CA SER A 422 16.60 -19.55 21.00
C SER A 422 17.45 -19.50 19.72
N SER A 423 18.62 -20.16 19.75
CA SER A 423 19.44 -20.39 18.56
C SER A 423 18.66 -21.03 17.42
N PHE A 424 18.97 -20.59 16.21
CA PHE A 424 18.41 -21.12 14.98
C PHE A 424 18.99 -22.49 14.63
N ASN A 425 18.13 -23.37 14.13
CA ASN A 425 18.46 -24.65 13.52
C ASN A 425 18.49 -24.48 12.00
N GLY A 426 19.50 -25.07 11.35
CA GLY A 426 19.60 -25.03 9.88
C GLY A 426 18.56 -25.92 9.21
N LEU A 427 17.91 -25.41 8.17
CA LEU A 427 17.11 -26.18 7.22
C LEU A 427 17.99 -26.64 6.04
N SER A 428 18.67 -25.68 5.42
CA SER A 428 19.55 -25.93 4.28
C SER A 428 20.54 -24.80 4.08
N ASN A 429 21.56 -25.09 3.29
CA ASN A 429 22.50 -24.11 2.79
C ASN A 429 22.64 -24.29 1.27
N VAL A 430 22.24 -23.29 0.50
CA VAL A 430 22.10 -23.37 -0.96
C VAL A 430 22.94 -22.29 -1.62
N VAL A 431 23.80 -22.69 -2.56
CA VAL A 431 24.54 -21.77 -3.41
C VAL A 431 23.70 -21.43 -4.64
N VAL A 432 23.50 -20.13 -4.87
CA VAL A 432 22.62 -19.62 -5.94
C VAL A 432 23.38 -18.62 -6.79
N GLN A 433 23.42 -18.89 -8.09
CA GLN A 433 23.80 -17.88 -9.08
C GLN A 433 22.56 -17.09 -9.52
N ILE A 434 22.70 -15.77 -9.54
CA ILE A 434 21.65 -14.81 -9.93
C ILE A 434 22.25 -13.69 -10.78
N ALA A 435 21.63 -13.39 -11.92
CA ALA A 435 22.06 -12.32 -12.83
C ALA A 435 21.67 -10.94 -12.29
N ALA A 436 22.32 -9.87 -12.77
CA ALA A 436 22.00 -8.51 -12.38
C ALA A 436 20.52 -8.19 -12.70
N GLY A 437 19.79 -7.63 -11.73
CA GLY A 437 18.36 -7.30 -11.87
C GLY A 437 17.39 -8.49 -11.85
N GLU A 438 17.90 -9.73 -11.79
CA GLU A 438 17.08 -10.95 -11.75
C GLU A 438 16.43 -11.12 -10.36
N SER A 439 15.25 -11.73 -10.34
CA SER A 439 14.61 -12.26 -9.15
C SER A 439 14.46 -13.77 -9.26
N LYS A 440 14.76 -14.50 -8.19
CA LYS A 440 14.81 -15.96 -8.20
C LYS A 440 14.22 -16.55 -6.92
N ASP A 441 13.38 -17.55 -7.07
CA ASP A 441 12.81 -18.30 -5.95
C ASP A 441 13.72 -19.48 -5.61
N VAL A 442 14.03 -19.64 -4.33
CA VAL A 442 14.99 -20.61 -3.82
C VAL A 442 14.30 -21.49 -2.79
N ASP A 443 14.32 -22.80 -3.04
CA ASP A 443 13.85 -23.81 -2.07
C ASP A 443 14.92 -23.94 -0.97
N LEU A 444 14.53 -23.57 0.25
CA LEU A 444 15.36 -23.59 1.44
C LEU A 444 15.13 -24.84 2.30
N GLY A 445 14.45 -25.85 1.73
CA GLY A 445 14.22 -27.13 2.35
C GLY A 445 12.84 -27.27 2.96
N THR A 446 12.68 -28.30 3.78
CA THR A 446 11.40 -28.70 4.35
C THR A 446 11.48 -28.72 5.87
N LEU A 447 10.61 -27.95 6.51
CA LEU A 447 10.40 -27.94 7.96
C LEU A 447 9.40 -29.04 8.34
N ASN A 448 9.71 -29.78 9.39
CA ASN A 448 8.81 -30.76 10.01
C ASN A 448 8.32 -30.22 11.35
N PRO A 449 7.21 -29.46 11.38
CA PRO A 449 6.71 -28.86 12.60
C PRO A 449 6.34 -29.92 13.66
N GLN A 450 6.58 -29.60 14.93
CA GLN A 450 6.21 -30.41 16.07
C GLN A 450 5.07 -29.73 16.83
N SER A 451 3.98 -30.46 17.01
CA SER A 451 2.82 -30.00 17.79
C SER A 451 3.17 -29.90 19.29
N LEU A 452 2.38 -29.10 20.01
CA LEU A 452 2.48 -28.94 21.46
C LEU A 452 2.41 -30.28 22.20
N SER A 453 1.66 -31.27 21.69
CA SER A 453 1.61 -32.60 22.32
C SER A 453 2.91 -33.40 22.20
N GLN A 454 3.81 -33.00 21.29
CA GLN A 454 5.10 -33.66 21.06
C GLN A 454 6.23 -32.95 21.83
N LEU A 455 5.95 -31.83 22.48
CA LEU A 455 6.94 -30.97 23.12
C LEU A 455 6.61 -30.79 24.61
N THR A 456 7.62 -30.95 25.48
CA THR A 456 7.44 -30.83 26.93
C THR A 456 7.58 -29.37 27.38
N GLY A 457 6.68 -28.91 28.26
CA GLY A 457 6.76 -27.62 28.94
C GLY A 457 6.12 -26.44 28.21
N TYR A 458 5.72 -26.61 26.95
CA TYR A 458 5.05 -25.55 26.19
C TYR A 458 3.60 -25.38 26.63
N THR A 459 3.16 -24.13 26.68
CA THR A 459 1.79 -23.73 27.02
C THR A 459 1.01 -23.39 25.77
N THR A 460 -0.28 -23.74 25.76
CA THR A 460 -1.20 -23.33 24.70
C THR A 460 -1.46 -21.82 24.75
N PRO A 461 -1.51 -21.13 23.59
CA PRO A 461 -1.83 -19.71 23.53
C PRO A 461 -3.13 -19.38 24.29
N ILE A 462 -3.16 -18.23 24.96
CA ILE A 462 -4.27 -17.82 25.83
C ILE A 462 -5.63 -17.89 25.11
N TRP A 463 -5.69 -17.46 23.84
CA TRP A 463 -6.92 -17.46 23.07
C TRP A 463 -7.44 -18.87 22.72
N MET A 464 -6.59 -19.91 22.75
CA MET A 464 -6.97 -21.33 22.59
C MET A 464 -7.35 -22.01 23.91
N GLN A 465 -7.27 -21.33 25.05
CA GLN A 465 -7.56 -21.94 26.35
C GLN A 465 -9.06 -22.12 26.61
N LYS A 466 -9.94 -21.71 25.69
CA LYS A 466 -11.38 -21.98 25.77
C LYS A 466 -11.69 -23.45 25.53
N GLN A 467 -12.69 -23.97 26.26
CA GLN A 467 -13.04 -25.41 26.25
C GLN A 467 -13.40 -25.94 24.85
N VAL A 468 -14.02 -25.10 24.01
CA VAL A 468 -14.35 -25.44 22.61
C VAL A 468 -13.12 -25.74 21.73
N ASP A 469 -11.95 -25.21 22.10
CA ASP A 469 -10.71 -25.41 21.32
C ASP A 469 -9.88 -26.60 21.81
N ALA A 470 -10.32 -27.28 22.88
CA ALA A 470 -9.52 -28.29 23.59
C ALA A 470 -9.09 -29.47 22.69
N SER A 471 -9.94 -29.89 21.75
CA SER A 471 -9.65 -30.95 20.79
C SER A 471 -8.60 -30.56 19.75
N MET A 472 -8.45 -29.27 19.44
CA MET A 472 -7.49 -28.77 18.46
C MET A 472 -6.11 -28.49 19.05
N ARG A 473 -6.02 -28.18 20.35
CA ARG A 473 -4.77 -27.80 21.04
C ARG A 473 -3.62 -28.80 20.83
N THR A 474 -3.93 -30.10 20.81
CA THR A 474 -2.91 -31.15 20.68
C THR A 474 -2.22 -31.15 19.31
N ASN A 475 -2.83 -30.50 18.32
CA ASN A 475 -2.37 -30.49 16.93
C ASN A 475 -1.74 -29.15 16.52
N VAL A 476 -1.79 -28.15 17.41
CA VAL A 476 -1.18 -26.83 17.17
C VAL A 476 0.27 -26.86 17.60
N THR A 477 1.13 -26.12 16.90
CA THR A 477 2.53 -25.94 17.28
C THR A 477 2.76 -24.73 18.18
N PRO A 478 3.91 -24.67 18.88
CA PRO A 478 4.49 -23.39 19.29
C PRO A 478 4.69 -22.47 18.08
N ARG A 479 4.97 -21.20 18.34
CA ARG A 479 5.37 -20.26 17.29
C ARG A 479 6.76 -20.64 16.78
N TYR A 480 6.88 -20.77 15.47
CA TYR A 480 8.13 -20.94 14.73
C TYR A 480 8.54 -19.61 14.15
N ARG A 481 9.80 -19.22 14.33
CA ARG A 481 10.43 -18.17 13.51
C ARG A 481 11.23 -18.82 12.42
N ILE A 482 10.89 -18.52 11.17
CA ILE A 482 11.55 -19.02 9.98
C ILE A 482 12.28 -17.85 9.33
N GLN A 483 13.55 -18.05 8.98
CA GLN A 483 14.42 -17.02 8.44
C GLN A 483 15.12 -17.52 7.18
N ALA A 484 15.26 -16.62 6.20
CA ALA A 484 16.18 -16.76 5.09
C ALA A 484 17.27 -15.69 5.22
N ARG A 485 18.53 -16.09 5.05
CA ARG A 485 19.68 -15.19 5.20
C ARG A 485 20.74 -15.45 4.14
N ILE A 486 21.25 -14.40 3.54
CA ILE A 486 22.42 -14.44 2.68
C ILE A 486 23.65 -14.25 3.56
N THR A 487 24.60 -15.18 3.47
CA THR A 487 25.83 -15.15 4.27
C THR A 487 27.04 -14.67 3.47
N THR A 488 26.91 -14.58 2.14
CA THR A 488 27.92 -13.95 1.30
C THR A 488 27.92 -12.45 1.58
N PRO A 489 29.07 -11.83 1.93
CA PRO A 489 29.13 -10.39 2.13
C PRO A 489 28.87 -9.63 0.84
N ASP A 490 28.10 -8.56 0.94
CA ASP A 490 27.81 -7.63 -0.14
C ASP A 490 27.76 -6.18 0.39
N GLU A 491 27.39 -5.21 -0.43
CA GLU A 491 27.46 -3.79 -0.05
C GLU A 491 26.29 -3.33 0.83
N ASN A 492 25.21 -4.12 0.92
CA ASN A 492 23.99 -3.75 1.65
C ASN A 492 23.50 -4.85 2.60
N PHE A 493 24.30 -5.20 3.59
CA PHE A 493 23.94 -6.23 4.59
C PHE A 493 22.56 -6.09 5.27
N GLY A 494 21.97 -4.89 5.28
CA GLY A 494 20.67 -4.63 5.90
C GLY A 494 19.50 -5.32 5.21
N ASN A 495 19.62 -5.70 3.93
CA ASN A 495 18.56 -6.37 3.16
C ASN A 495 18.83 -7.89 2.94
N ASN A 496 19.89 -8.42 3.56
CA ASN A 496 20.34 -9.81 3.36
C ASN A 496 19.53 -10.84 4.14
N SER A 497 18.49 -10.45 4.85
CA SER A 497 17.64 -11.41 5.57
C SER A 497 16.19 -10.95 5.68
N ASP A 498 15.30 -11.93 5.61
CA ASP A 498 13.87 -11.78 5.94
C ASP A 498 13.46 -12.90 6.90
N ALA A 499 12.50 -12.61 7.76
CA ALA A 499 12.00 -13.57 8.73
C ALA A 499 10.49 -13.42 8.95
N MET A 500 9.85 -14.54 9.28
CA MET A 500 8.44 -14.57 9.61
C MET A 500 8.19 -15.48 10.80
N ASP A 501 7.07 -15.23 11.47
CA ASP A 501 6.61 -16.03 12.60
C ASP A 501 5.33 -16.78 12.21
N ALA A 502 5.31 -18.10 12.37
CA ALA A 502 4.21 -18.97 11.98
C ALA A 502 3.82 -19.96 13.09
N ARG A 503 2.53 -20.31 13.14
CA ARG A 503 1.97 -21.43 13.90
C ARG A 503 1.29 -22.40 12.94
N PHE A 504 1.52 -23.68 13.15
CA PHE A 504 0.98 -24.73 12.30
C PHE A 504 -0.08 -25.54 13.02
N TYR A 505 -1.14 -25.89 12.29
CA TYR A 505 -2.14 -26.88 12.68
C TYR A 505 -1.84 -28.14 11.90
N ILE A 506 -1.27 -29.14 12.57
CA ILE A 506 -0.85 -30.41 11.99
C ILE A 506 -2.07 -31.31 11.84
N ARG A 507 -2.46 -31.62 10.62
CA ARG A 507 -3.58 -32.53 10.35
C ARG A 507 -3.21 -33.95 10.76
N ARG A 508 -4.09 -34.58 11.56
CA ARG A 508 -3.96 -36.00 11.97
C ARG A 508 -4.97 -36.94 11.32
N SER A 509 -5.91 -36.42 10.54
CA SER A 509 -6.96 -37.21 9.87
C SER A 509 -6.88 -37.01 8.35
N ASN A 510 -7.02 -38.11 7.60
CA ASN A 510 -7.19 -38.11 6.13
C ASN A 510 -8.61 -37.68 5.70
N ILE A 511 -9.53 -37.52 6.66
CA ILE A 511 -10.92 -37.14 6.41
C ILE A 511 -11.07 -35.64 6.65
N LYS A 512 -11.51 -34.91 5.61
CA LYS A 512 -11.82 -33.48 5.67
C LYS A 512 -13.11 -33.25 6.49
N MET A 513 -13.04 -33.34 7.81
CA MET A 513 -14.13 -32.95 8.69
C MET A 513 -13.59 -32.18 9.90
N MET A 514 -14.10 -30.96 10.12
CA MET A 514 -14.14 -30.39 11.47
C MET A 514 -15.19 -31.19 12.24
N THR A 515 -14.77 -31.86 13.30
CA THR A 515 -15.69 -32.45 14.28
C THR A 515 -15.79 -31.51 15.47
N ASN A 516 -17.04 -31.17 15.80
CA ASN A 516 -17.49 -30.18 16.78
C ASN A 516 -16.79 -30.19 18.14
#